data_AF-A0A968BZY5-F1
#
_entry.id   AF-A0A968BZY5-F1
#
_cell.length_a   1.000
_cell.length_b   1.000
_cell.length_c   1.000
_cell.angle_alpha   90.00
_cell.angle_beta   90.00
_cell.angle_gamma   90.00
#
_symmetry.space_group_name_H-M   'P 1'
#
loop_
_entity.id
_entity.type
_entity.pdbx_description
1 polymer ?
#
loop_
_entity_poly.entity_id
_entity_poly.type
_entity_poly.pdbx_seq_one_letter_code
_entity_poly.pdbx_strand_id
1 'polypeptide(L)' 'MDKYATFSPRCSMVAVGLLMRRLGLWSVVEALVHIRQKTGEHTPVEKLLDAFIILAGGQGVCEVNTRVRPDYALQR' A
#
# COMPACT_ATOMS: atom_id res chain seq x y z
N MET A 1 16.76 -23.65 16.83
CA MET A 1 16.05 -23.44 15.55
C MET A 1 14.62 -23.07 15.88
N ASP A 2 14.41 -21.84 16.31
CA ASP A 2 13.06 -21.34 16.56
C ASP A 2 12.39 -21.02 15.23
N LYS A 3 11.49 -21.90 14.80
CA LYS A 3 10.61 -21.70 13.63
C LYS A 3 9.48 -20.75 14.01
N TYR A 4 9.78 -19.49 14.28
CA TYR A 4 8.73 -18.46 14.29
C TYR A 4 8.37 -18.22 12.82
N ALA A 5 7.23 -18.77 12.38
CA ALA A 5 6.59 -18.29 11.17
C ALA A 5 6.45 -16.77 11.32
N THR A 6 7.19 -16.00 10.52
CA THR A 6 7.21 -14.54 10.61
C THR A 6 5.87 -14.03 10.09
N PHE A 7 4.86 -14.04 10.94
CA PHE A 7 3.54 -13.52 10.62
C PHE A 7 3.60 -12.00 10.69
N SER A 8 3.77 -11.37 9.53
CA SER A 8 3.58 -9.94 9.41
C SER A 8 2.09 -9.64 9.54
N PRO A 9 1.64 -8.80 10.49
CA PRO A 9 0.22 -8.41 10.60
C PRO A 9 -0.28 -7.68 9.33
N ARG A 10 0.62 -7.35 8.41
CA ARG A 10 0.37 -6.68 7.12
C ARG A 10 0.27 -7.65 5.93
N CYS A 11 0.40 -8.97 6.16
CA CYS A 11 0.40 -9.98 5.10
C CYS A 11 -0.93 -10.05 4.32
N SER A 12 -2.06 -9.84 5.00
CA SER A 12 -3.38 -9.72 4.36
C SER A 12 -3.46 -8.51 3.42
N MET A 13 -2.81 -7.40 3.76
CA MET A 13 -2.79 -6.19 2.93
C MET A 13 -1.97 -6.38 1.65
N VAL A 14 -0.90 -7.16 1.70
CA VAL A 14 -0.14 -7.57 0.51
C VAL A 14 -1.02 -8.38 -0.43
N ALA A 15 -1.81 -9.32 0.09
CA ALA A 15 -2.75 -10.11 -0.71
C ALA A 15 -3.83 -9.24 -1.36
N VAL A 16 -4.40 -8.27 -0.63
CA VAL A 16 -5.37 -7.30 -1.16
C VAL A 16 -4.74 -6.42 -2.24
N GLY A 17 -3.54 -5.87 -2.00
CA GLY A 17 -2.82 -5.07 -2.99
C GLY A 17 -2.52 -5.85 -4.27
N LEU A 18 -2.10 -7.11 -4.14
CA LEU A 18 -1.88 -8.01 -5.29
C LEU A 18 -3.18 -8.30 -6.05
N LEU A 19 -4.28 -8.53 -5.35
CA LEU A 19 -5.59 -8.75 -5.98
C LEU A 19 -6.05 -7.50 -6.75
N MET A 20 -5.96 -6.32 -6.14
CA MET A 20 -6.33 -5.06 -6.79
C MET A 20 -5.48 -4.77 -8.03
N ARG A 21 -4.17 -5.11 -7.98
CA ARG A 21 -3.28 -5.01 -9.13
C ARG A 21 -3.67 -6.00 -10.23
N ARG A 22 -4.00 -7.25 -9.89
CA ARG A 22 -4.47 -8.25 -10.86
C ARG A 22 -5.79 -7.85 -11.51
N LEU A 23 -6.69 -7.22 -10.77
CA LEU A 23 -7.97 -6.71 -11.25
C LEU A 23 -7.84 -5.37 -12.00
N GLY A 24 -6.66 -4.76 -12.05
CA GLY A 24 -6.45 -3.47 -12.72
C GLY A 24 -7.20 -2.30 -12.08
N LEU A 25 -7.61 -2.41 -10.81
CA LEU A 25 -8.45 -1.39 -10.16
C LEU A 25 -7.74 -0.04 -10.06
N TRP A 26 -6.42 -0.03 -9.89
CA TRP A 26 -5.65 1.21 -9.83
C TRP A 26 -5.67 2.00 -11.14
N SER A 27 -5.78 1.34 -12.29
CA SER A 27 -5.93 2.01 -13.59
C SER A 27 -7.29 2.70 -13.71
N VAL A 28 -8.34 2.13 -13.12
CA VAL A 28 -9.65 2.78 -13.04
C VAL A 28 -9.61 3.99 -12.10
N VAL A 29 -8.96 3.84 -10.95
CA VAL A 29 -8.77 4.96 -10.00
C VAL A 29 -8.00 6.09 -10.67
N GLU A 30 -6.88 5.80 -11.33
CA GLU A 30 -6.11 6.79 -12.08
C GLU A 30 -6.94 7.50 -13.16
N ALA A 31 -7.73 6.75 -13.92
CA ALA A 31 -8.60 7.32 -14.95
C ALA A 31 -9.74 8.19 -14.39
N LEU A 32 -10.16 7.98 -13.14
CA LEU A 32 -11.24 8.75 -12.52
C LEU A 32 -10.72 9.92 -11.68
N VAL A 33 -9.50 9.84 -11.16
CA VAL A 33 -8.91 10.85 -10.26
C VAL A 33 -8.38 12.02 -11.07
N HIS A 34 -9.26 12.98 -11.32
CA HIS A 34 -8.95 14.28 -11.93
C HIS A 34 -8.74 15.37 -10.87
N ILE A 35 -8.20 15.00 -9.71
CA ILE A 35 -8.03 15.94 -8.60
C ILE A 35 -6.77 16.75 -8.84
N ARG A 36 -6.94 18.07 -9.00
CA ARG A 36 -5.82 19.01 -9.11
C ARG A 36 -5.14 19.17 -7.74
N GLN A 37 -4.23 18.26 -7.41
CA GLN A 37 -3.40 18.34 -6.21
C GLN A 37 -2.01 18.87 -6.55
N LYS A 38 -1.37 19.55 -5.58
CA LYS A 38 0.05 19.93 -5.69
C LYS A 38 0.90 18.66 -5.76
N THR A 39 1.48 18.42 -6.92
CA THR A 39 2.51 17.40 -7.16
C THR A 39 3.86 17.99 -6.76
N GLY A 40 4.34 17.58 -5.59
CA GLY A 40 5.73 17.75 -5.19
C GLY A 40 6.47 16.47 -5.54
N GLU A 41 6.70 15.63 -4.54
CA GLU A 41 7.35 14.32 -4.69
C GLU A 41 6.39 13.19 -5.08
N HIS A 42 5.14 13.23 -4.61
CA HIS A 42 4.12 12.20 -4.87
C HIS A 42 2.99 12.71 -5.77
N THR A 43 2.61 11.88 -6.74
CA THR A 43 1.43 12.03 -7.59
C THR A 43 0.13 11.87 -6.78
N PRO A 44 -1.01 12.37 -7.27
CA PRO A 44 -2.29 12.20 -6.57
C PRO A 44 -2.65 10.72 -6.37
N VAL A 45 -2.33 9.86 -7.34
CA VAL A 45 -2.60 8.41 -7.27
C VAL A 45 -1.75 7.75 -6.19
N GLU A 46 -0.47 8.10 -6.08
CA GLU A 46 0.42 7.59 -5.02
C GLU A 46 -0.08 8.00 -3.62
N LYS A 47 -0.56 9.24 -3.47
CA LYS A 47 -1.16 9.69 -2.20
C LYS A 47 -2.44 8.94 -1.85
N LEU A 48 -3.23 8.54 -2.85
CA LEU A 48 -4.42 7.72 -2.64
C LEU A 48 -4.05 6.28 -2.27
N LEU A 49 -2.97 5.74 -2.81
CA LEU A 49 -2.42 4.46 -2.37
C LEU A 49 -2.01 4.51 -0.90
N ASP A 50 -1.34 5.58 -0.46
CA ASP A 50 -1.00 5.76 0.96
C ASP A 50 -2.26 5.83 1.85
N ALA A 51 -3.28 6.57 1.42
CA ALA A 51 -4.55 6.66 2.14
C ALA A 51 -5.29 5.31 2.20
N PHE A 52 -5.20 4.50 1.15
CA PHE A 52 -5.79 3.16 1.12
C PHE A 52 -5.19 2.25 2.19
N ILE A 53 -3.87 2.33 2.41
CA ILE A 53 -3.17 1.54 3.44
C ILE A 53 -3.61 2.00 4.85
N ILE A 54 -3.88 3.29 5.05
CA ILE A 54 -4.46 3.81 6.30
C ILE A 54 -5.85 3.23 6.55
N LEU A 55 -6.72 3.25 5.54
CA LEU A 55 -8.08 2.69 5.65
C LEU A 55 -8.07 1.18 5.94
N ALA A 56 -7.05 0.47 5.47
CA ALA A 56 -6.86 -0.95 5.74
C ALA A 56 -6.21 -1.23 7.11
N GLY A 57 -6.06 -0.22 7.99
CA GLY A 57 -5.61 -0.35 9.37
C GLY A 57 -4.31 0.37 9.73
N GLY A 58 -3.74 1.18 8.82
CA GLY A 58 -2.63 2.08 9.17
C GLY A 58 -3.09 3.24 10.06
N GLN A 59 -2.25 3.70 10.99
CA GLN A 59 -2.62 4.78 11.92
C GLN A 59 -2.10 6.17 11.51
N GLY A 60 -1.44 6.31 10.35
CA GLY A 60 -1.09 7.62 9.78
C GLY A 60 -0.28 7.55 8.49
N VAL A 61 -0.34 8.60 7.67
CA VAL A 61 0.32 8.67 6.34
C VAL A 61 1.83 8.48 6.44
N CYS A 62 2.50 9.17 7.38
CA CYS A 62 3.95 9.00 7.59
C CYS A 62 4.32 7.59 8.08
N GLU A 63 3.41 6.93 8.79
CA GLU A 63 3.64 5.57 9.26
C GLU A 63 3.53 4.55 8.13
N VAL A 64 2.71 4.79 7.10
CA VAL A 64 2.64 3.93 5.91
C VAL A 64 4.01 3.80 5.26
N ASN A 65 4.66 4.93 4.96
CA ASN A 65 5.98 4.96 4.33
C ASN A 65 7.09 4.29 5.16
N THR A 66 6.92 4.25 6.48
CA THR A 66 7.93 3.68 7.40
C THR A 66 7.64 2.22 7.76
N ARG A 67 6.35 1.84 7.87
CA ARG A 67 5.89 0.53 8.36
C ARG A 67 5.47 -0.43 7.25
N VAL A 68 5.21 0.06 6.04
CA VAL A 68 4.97 -0.74 4.82
C VAL A 68 6.25 -0.81 4.01
N ARG A 69 7.38 -0.99 4.69
CA ARG A 69 8.59 -1.44 4.01
C ARG A 69 8.38 -2.86 3.48
N PRO A 70 8.97 -3.22 2.34
CA PRO A 70 8.99 -4.60 1.89
C PRO A 70 9.51 -5.48 3.03
N ASP A 71 8.67 -6.43 3.45
CA ASP A 71 9.01 -7.37 4.51
C ASP A 71 10.23 -8.18 4.05
N TYR A 72 11.23 -8.35 4.91
CA TYR A 72 12.41 -9.16 4.58
C TYR A 72 12.02 -10.59 4.18
N ALA A 73 10.89 -11.11 4.68
CA ALA A 73 10.36 -12.41 4.29
C ALA A 73 9.78 -12.45 2.85
N LEU A 74 9.39 -11.29 2.29
CA LEU A 74 8.86 -11.15 0.92
C LEU A 74 9.93 -10.71 -0.10
N GLN A 75 11.14 -10.40 0.35
CA GLN A 75 12.24 -9.90 -0.49
C GLN A 75 13.19 -10.98 -1.04
N ARG A 76 12.91 -12.28 -0.83
CA ARG A 76 13.69 -13.41 -1.36
C ARG A 76 13.13 -13.96 -2.66
#